data_AF-A0A2D6M8J8-F1
#
_entry.id   AF-A0A2D6M8J8-F1
#
_cell.length_a   1.000
_cell.length_b   1.000
_cell.length_c   1.000
_cell.angle_alpha   90.00
_cell.angle_beta   90.00
_cell.angle_gamma   90.00
#
_symmetry.space_group_name_H-M   'P 1'
#
loop_
_entity.id
_entity.type
_entity.pdbx_description
1 polymer ?
#
loop_
_entity_poly.entity_id
_entity_poly.type
_entity_poly.pdbx_seq_one_letter_code
_entity_poly.pdbx_strand_id
1 'polypeptide(L)'
;MIGTFEDVTDTIRMGQPRKPSEFIKLWMSRGCTRKEAKQAYRSLQNAKVYQSDYYIVHIEKKDLGWIHLSIRNADGSSRHDWRDFQAIKNKLVGKENEGIELYPAESRVLDECNQFHLWVREDPEDKIPVGRDLGRRVSNEPDAPNTFQRGSDDVERMADSQGKVITNNKIKEKS
;
A
#
# COMPACT_ATOMS: atom_id res chain seq x y z
N MET A 1 -9.79 -8.54 4.17
CA MET A 1 -10.16 -7.85 5.43
C MET A 1 -8.87 -7.27 5.98
N ILE A 2 -8.77 -5.96 6.18
CA ILE A 2 -7.49 -5.28 6.49
C ILE A 2 -7.10 -5.29 7.97
N GLY A 3 -7.98 -5.78 8.85
CA GLY A 3 -7.79 -5.76 10.30
C GLY A 3 -7.94 -4.38 10.94
N THR A 4 -7.62 -4.29 12.23
CA THR A 4 -7.49 -3.02 12.96
C THR A 4 -6.03 -2.57 12.88
N PHE A 5 -5.82 -1.26 12.72
CA PHE A 5 -4.49 -0.66 12.71
C PHE A 5 -4.15 -0.09 14.08
N GLU A 6 -2.95 -0.39 14.55
CA GLU A 6 -2.32 0.22 15.71
C GLU A 6 -1.17 1.13 15.25
N ASP A 7 -0.97 2.26 15.95
CA ASP A 7 0.19 3.13 15.73
C ASP A 7 1.40 2.52 16.44
N VAL A 8 2.36 2.01 15.66
CA VAL A 8 3.58 1.35 16.14
C VAL A 8 4.83 2.19 15.86
N THR A 9 4.63 3.50 15.60
CA THR A 9 5.71 4.41 15.19
C THR A 9 6.88 4.39 16.17
N ASP A 10 6.61 4.47 17.47
CA ASP A 10 7.65 4.49 18.48
C ASP A 10 8.38 3.15 18.56
N THR A 11 7.67 2.03 18.47
CA THR A 11 8.24 0.67 18.45
C THR A 11 9.21 0.48 17.30
N ILE A 12 8.85 0.92 16.08
CA ILE A 12 9.73 0.82 14.91
C ILE A 12 10.94 1.75 15.02
N ARG A 13 10.80 2.88 15.72
CA ARG A 13 11.90 3.80 16.00
C ARG A 13 12.81 3.30 17.14
N MET A 14 12.37 2.34 17.96
CA MET A 14 13.22 1.73 18.98
C MET A 14 14.39 1.00 18.32
N GLY A 15 15.62 1.41 18.62
CA GLY A 15 16.85 0.87 18.04
C GLY A 15 17.44 1.67 16.87
N GLN A 16 16.72 2.68 16.35
CA GLN A 16 17.31 3.62 15.39
C GLN A 16 18.08 4.74 16.13
N PRO A 17 19.25 5.18 15.60
CA PRO A 17 19.95 6.32 16.19
C PRO A 17 19.08 7.58 16.20
N ARG A 18 18.97 8.21 17.37
CA ARG A 18 18.19 9.46 17.54
C ARG A 18 18.91 10.69 17.02
N LYS A 19 20.24 10.65 16.95
CA LYS A 19 21.03 11.77 16.42
C LYS A 19 21.18 11.62 14.90
N PRO A 20 20.93 12.68 14.11
CA PRO A 20 21.06 12.62 12.65
C PRO A 20 22.46 12.16 12.20
N SER A 21 23.51 12.59 12.90
CA SER A 21 24.90 12.25 12.56
C SER A 21 25.21 10.76 12.71
N GLU A 22 24.66 10.11 13.75
CA GLU A 22 24.82 8.68 14.01
C GLU A 22 24.01 7.87 13.00
N PHE A 23 22.77 8.29 12.71
CA PHE A 23 21.92 7.67 11.71
C PHE A 23 22.57 7.71 10.32
N ILE A 24 23.07 8.88 9.91
CA ILE A 24 23.72 9.06 8.61
C ILE A 24 24.96 8.17 8.49
N LYS A 25 25.78 8.07 9.55
CA LYS A 25 26.95 7.19 9.56
C LYS A 25 26.56 5.72 9.39
N LEU A 26 25.55 5.26 10.14
CA LEU A 26 25.05 3.88 10.06
C LEU A 26 24.49 3.53 8.67
N TRP A 27 23.77 4.45 8.05
CA TRP A 27 23.20 4.20 6.72
C TRP A 27 24.27 4.25 5.61
N MET A 28 25.25 5.15 5.74
CA MET A 28 26.39 5.17 4.84
C MET A 28 27.24 3.89 4.94
N SER A 29 27.39 3.29 6.12
CA SER A 29 28.08 2.00 6.27
C SER A 29 27.34 0.83 5.63
N ARG A 30 26.07 1.01 5.25
CA ARG A 30 25.24 0.04 4.52
C ARG A 30 25.22 0.29 3.00
N GLY A 31 26.06 1.20 2.51
CA GLY A 31 26.20 1.48 1.08
C GLY A 31 25.37 2.66 0.56
N CYS A 32 24.54 3.29 1.40
CA CYS A 32 23.79 4.48 0.97
C CYS A 32 24.71 5.70 0.83
N THR A 33 24.39 6.58 -0.13
CA THR A 33 24.99 7.90 -0.20
C THR A 33 24.55 8.76 0.99
N ARG A 34 25.35 9.79 1.32
CA ARG A 34 24.98 10.76 2.36
C ARG A 34 23.64 11.47 2.08
N LYS A 35 23.30 11.66 0.80
CA LYS A 35 22.05 12.30 0.39
C LYS A 35 20.86 11.39 0.71
N GLU A 36 20.94 10.12 0.32
CA GLU A 36 19.92 9.12 0.63
C GLU A 36 19.76 8.93 2.14
N ALA A 37 20.87 8.84 2.89
CA ALA A 37 20.82 8.71 4.34
C ALA A 37 20.13 9.92 5.02
N LYS A 38 20.40 11.15 4.55
CA LYS A 38 19.71 12.36 5.03
C LYS A 38 18.22 12.33 4.69
N GLN A 39 17.87 11.86 3.50
CA GLN A 39 16.49 11.74 3.05
C GLN A 39 15.74 10.70 3.89
N ALA A 40 16.32 9.51 4.08
CA ALA A 40 15.78 8.46 4.93
C ALA A 40 15.59 8.92 6.37
N TYR A 41 16.53 9.70 6.93
CA TYR A 41 16.36 10.27 8.27
C TYR A 41 15.16 11.23 8.34
N ARG A 42 15.01 12.14 7.37
CA ARG A 42 13.86 13.06 7.30
C ARG A 42 12.55 12.30 7.17
N SER A 43 12.50 11.31 6.29
CA SER A 43 11.33 10.44 6.14
C SER A 43 11.02 9.69 7.43
N LEU A 44 12.02 9.15 8.13
CA LEU A 44 11.81 8.50 9.43
C LEU A 44 11.19 9.45 10.46
N GLN A 45 11.61 10.72 10.51
CA GLN A 45 11.06 11.71 11.44
C GLN A 45 9.61 12.10 11.09
N ASN A 46 9.30 12.19 9.80
CA ASN A 46 8.00 12.64 9.30
C ASN A 46 6.99 11.50 9.11
N ALA A 47 7.45 10.26 9.14
CA ALA A 47 6.61 9.10 8.94
C ALA A 47 6.00 8.58 10.24
N LYS A 48 4.72 8.22 10.19
CA LYS A 48 4.13 7.29 11.15
C LYS A 48 4.12 5.89 10.58
N VAL A 49 4.05 4.88 11.44
CA VAL A 49 3.92 3.49 11.05
C VAL A 49 2.69 2.90 11.71
N TYR A 50 1.78 2.41 10.89
CA TYR A 50 0.59 1.70 11.31
C TYR A 50 0.73 0.21 10.99
N GLN A 51 0.34 -0.65 11.90
CA GLN A 51 0.40 -2.09 11.71
C GLN A 51 -0.93 -2.75 12.04
N SER A 52 -1.32 -3.74 11.24
CA SER A 52 -2.37 -4.71 11.52
C SER A 52 -1.81 -6.13 11.40
N ASP A 53 -2.63 -7.14 11.64
CA ASP A 53 -2.27 -8.55 11.41
C ASP A 53 -1.88 -8.85 9.96
N TYR A 54 -2.29 -7.99 9.02
CA TYR A 54 -2.14 -8.22 7.58
C TYR A 54 -1.16 -7.27 6.91
N TYR A 55 -1.01 -6.05 7.42
CA TYR A 55 -0.28 -4.98 6.73
C TYR A 55 0.58 -4.15 7.67
N ILE A 56 1.71 -3.67 7.16
CA ILE A 56 2.50 -2.60 7.74
C ILE A 56 2.46 -1.43 6.76
N VAL A 57 2.05 -0.26 7.25
CA VAL A 57 1.86 0.95 6.43
C VAL A 57 2.69 2.08 7.01
N HIS A 58 3.69 2.54 6.26
CA HIS A 58 4.38 3.80 6.52
C HIS A 58 3.60 4.93 5.86
N ILE A 59 3.25 5.95 6.63
CA ILE A 59 2.56 7.15 6.14
C ILE A 59 3.47 8.37 6.31
N GLU A 60 3.75 9.06 5.22
CA GLU A 60 4.61 10.24 5.21
C GLU A 60 3.92 11.39 4.49
N LYS A 61 3.85 12.56 5.13
CA LYS A 61 3.44 13.79 4.44
C LYS A 61 4.57 14.24 3.50
N LYS A 62 4.20 14.57 2.28
CA LYS A 62 5.07 15.03 1.21
C LYS A 62 4.67 16.44 0.80
N ASP A 63 5.56 17.10 0.06
CA ASP A 63 5.32 18.43 -0.46
C ASP A 63 4.10 18.44 -1.43
N LEU A 64 3.56 19.63 -1.69
CA LEU A 64 2.45 19.85 -2.64
C LEU A 64 1.15 19.09 -2.31
N GLY A 65 0.87 18.91 -1.01
CA GLY A 65 -0.40 18.33 -0.54
C GLY A 65 -0.53 16.84 -0.81
N TRP A 66 0.58 16.11 -0.79
CA TRP A 66 0.61 14.65 -0.98
C TRP A 66 0.87 13.92 0.33
N ILE A 67 0.23 12.78 0.48
CA ILE A 67 0.50 11.78 1.51
C ILE A 67 0.97 10.52 0.80
N HIS A 68 2.15 10.04 1.16
CA HIS A 68 2.69 8.80 0.64
C HIS A 68 2.39 7.65 1.62
N LEU A 69 1.69 6.63 1.14
CA LEU A 69 1.51 5.36 1.83
C LEU A 69 2.43 4.32 1.21
N SER A 70 3.39 3.84 1.99
CA SER A 70 4.20 2.67 1.66
C SER A 70 3.62 1.47 2.40
N ILE A 71 3.11 0.49 1.64
CA ILE A 71 2.30 -0.62 2.14
C ILE A 71 3.04 -1.92 1.85
N ARG A 72 3.26 -2.75 2.87
CA ARG A 72 3.73 -4.12 2.70
C ARG A 72 2.88 -5.10 3.52
N ASN A 73 2.80 -6.35 3.10
CA ASN A 73 2.16 -7.38 3.90
C ASN A 73 3.01 -7.70 5.14
N ALA A 74 2.35 -7.94 6.28
CA ALA A 74 3.04 -8.26 7.53
C ALA A 74 3.80 -9.60 7.47
N ASP A 75 3.33 -10.53 6.63
CA ASP A 75 3.95 -11.82 6.36
C ASP A 75 5.05 -11.78 5.28
N GLY A 76 5.30 -10.63 4.66
CA GLY A 76 6.28 -10.46 3.58
C GLY A 76 5.83 -10.95 2.20
N SER A 77 4.59 -11.42 2.03
CA SER A 77 4.03 -11.81 0.74
C SER A 77 3.84 -10.61 -0.21
N SER A 78 3.62 -10.89 -1.49
CA SER A 78 3.31 -9.89 -2.53
C SER A 78 1.80 -9.66 -2.73
N ARG A 79 0.95 -10.02 -1.75
CA ARG A 79 -0.49 -9.81 -1.82
C ARG A 79 -0.83 -8.34 -2.09
N HIS A 80 -1.59 -8.12 -3.16
CA HIS A 80 -2.05 -6.82 -3.64
C HIS A 80 -3.50 -6.95 -4.09
N ASP A 81 -4.39 -6.32 -3.34
CA ASP A 81 -5.78 -6.14 -3.74
C ASP A 81 -6.14 -4.66 -3.60
N TRP A 82 -6.61 -4.07 -4.69
CA TRP A 82 -6.99 -2.65 -4.71
C TRP A 82 -8.05 -2.32 -3.65
N ARG A 83 -8.93 -3.25 -3.27
CA ARG A 83 -9.96 -3.04 -2.24
C ARG A 83 -9.37 -2.92 -0.85
N ASP A 84 -8.35 -3.73 -0.56
CA ASP A 84 -7.63 -3.61 0.71
C ASP A 84 -6.89 -2.26 0.75
N PHE A 85 -6.26 -1.83 -0.35
CA PHE A 85 -5.57 -0.55 -0.42
C PHE A 85 -6.54 0.64 -0.34
N GLN A 86 -7.70 0.55 -0.99
CA GLN A 86 -8.80 1.50 -0.85
C GLN A 86 -9.26 1.58 0.61
N ALA A 87 -9.43 0.45 1.29
CA ALA A 87 -9.85 0.40 2.69
C ALA A 87 -8.78 0.98 3.63
N ILE A 88 -7.50 0.68 3.39
CA ILE A 88 -6.35 1.25 4.12
C ILE A 88 -6.34 2.77 3.96
N LYS A 89 -6.41 3.27 2.73
CA LYS A 89 -6.46 4.70 2.43
C LYS A 89 -7.66 5.37 3.09
N ASN A 90 -8.85 4.76 2.99
CA ASN A 90 -10.05 5.25 3.64
C ASN A 90 -9.91 5.37 5.17
N LYS A 91 -9.18 4.43 5.79
CA LYS A 91 -9.02 4.36 7.25
C LYS A 91 -7.91 5.27 7.76
N LEU A 92 -6.80 5.36 7.05
CA LEU A 92 -5.60 6.10 7.49
C LEU A 92 -5.55 7.55 7.00
N VAL A 93 -6.23 7.86 5.89
CA VAL A 93 -6.25 9.21 5.30
C VAL A 93 -7.66 9.78 5.27
N GLY A 94 -8.57 9.11 4.56
CA GLY A 94 -9.96 9.54 4.44
C GLY A 94 -10.69 8.91 3.26
N LYS A 95 -12.01 8.81 3.36
CA LYS A 95 -12.85 8.13 2.35
C LYS A 95 -12.85 8.88 1.01
N GLU A 96 -12.91 10.20 1.06
CA GLU A 96 -13.06 11.08 -0.10
C GLU A 96 -11.72 11.52 -0.71
N ASN A 97 -10.60 11.24 -0.03
CA ASN A 97 -9.26 11.49 -0.57
C ASN A 97 -8.97 10.57 -1.74
N GLU A 98 -8.48 11.12 -2.84
CA GLU A 98 -8.08 10.32 -3.99
C GLU A 98 -6.65 9.81 -3.86
N GLY A 99 -6.45 8.55 -4.24
CA GLY A 99 -5.16 7.90 -4.23
C GLY A 99 -4.82 7.35 -5.61
N ILE A 100 -3.55 7.43 -5.99
CA ILE A 100 -3.02 6.85 -7.23
C ILE A 100 -1.82 5.96 -6.94
N GLU A 101 -1.84 4.76 -7.52
CA GLU A 101 -0.67 3.91 -7.65
C GLU A 101 -0.04 4.17 -9.03
N LEU A 102 1.24 4.53 -9.04
CA LEU A 102 1.97 4.80 -10.27
C LEU A 102 2.78 3.58 -10.67
N TYR A 103 2.55 3.10 -11.88
CA TYR A 103 3.45 2.16 -12.56
C TYR A 103 4.54 3.01 -13.24
N PRO A 104 5.77 3.03 -12.71
CA PRO A 104 6.78 3.97 -13.15
C PRO A 104 7.32 3.60 -14.53
N ALA A 105 8.00 4.56 -15.17
CA ALA A 105 8.89 4.22 -16.29
C ALA A 105 9.97 3.22 -15.82
N GLU A 106 10.40 2.32 -16.69
CA GLU A 106 11.32 1.23 -16.34
C GLU A 106 12.60 1.72 -15.64
N SER A 107 13.16 2.85 -16.08
CA SER A 107 14.35 3.47 -15.50
C SER A 107 14.17 3.99 -14.06
N ARG A 108 12.96 3.95 -13.52
CA ARG A 108 12.58 4.37 -12.18
C ARG A 108 12.03 3.21 -11.33
N VAL A 109 12.01 1.98 -11.86
CA VAL A 109 11.56 0.80 -11.13
C VAL A 109 12.50 0.55 -9.95
N LEU A 110 11.92 0.31 -8.78
CA LEU A 110 12.62 -0.11 -7.56
C LEU A 110 11.92 -1.37 -7.05
N ASP A 111 12.45 -2.54 -7.39
CA ASP A 111 11.92 -3.84 -7.00
C ASP A 111 12.85 -4.53 -5.97
N GLU A 112 12.96 -3.92 -4.80
CA GLU A 112 13.83 -4.40 -3.72
C GLU A 112 13.05 -5.08 -2.59
N CYS A 113 11.73 -4.89 -2.55
CA CYS A 113 10.85 -5.46 -1.55
C CYS A 113 9.41 -5.55 -2.08
N ASN A 114 8.62 -6.51 -1.55
CA ASN A 114 7.19 -6.66 -1.81
C ASN A 114 6.38 -5.50 -1.19
N GLN A 115 6.65 -4.28 -1.65
CA GLN A 115 6.15 -3.04 -1.10
C GLN A 115 5.54 -2.19 -2.20
N PHE A 116 4.36 -1.65 -1.92
CA PHE A 116 3.57 -0.89 -2.86
C PHE A 116 3.42 0.55 -2.39
N HIS A 117 3.23 1.45 -3.34
CA HIS A 117 3.29 2.89 -3.11
C HIS A 117 2.03 3.58 -3.62
N LEU A 118 1.20 4.01 -2.67
CA LEU A 118 -0.02 4.76 -2.95
C LEU A 118 0.18 6.24 -2.60
N TRP A 119 -0.04 7.12 -3.57
CA TRP A 119 0.07 8.57 -3.42
C TRP A 119 -1.31 9.16 -3.27
N VAL A 120 -1.60 9.77 -2.13
CA VAL A 120 -2.93 10.23 -1.75
C VAL A 120 -2.93 11.76 -1.63
N ARG A 121 -3.93 12.43 -2.20
CA ARG A 121 -4.13 13.87 -1.99
C ARG A 121 -4.54 14.12 -0.55
N GLU A 122 -3.87 15.06 0.12
CA GLU A 122 -4.18 15.44 1.50
C GLU A 122 -5.55 16.11 1.61
N ASP A 123 -5.85 17.00 0.65
CA ASP A 123 -7.14 17.68 0.53
C ASP A 123 -8.11 16.80 -0.29
N PRO A 124 -9.28 16.39 0.26
CA PRO A 124 -10.28 15.64 -0.49
C PRO A 124 -10.89 16.43 -1.67
N GLU A 125 -10.82 17.76 -1.68
CA GLU A 125 -11.35 18.59 -2.76
C GLU A 125 -10.38 18.72 -3.95
N ASP A 126 -9.08 18.47 -3.72
CA ASP A 126 -8.09 18.48 -4.79
C ASP A 126 -8.04 17.10 -5.47
N LYS A 127 -8.92 16.92 -6.47
CA LYS A 127 -9.04 15.69 -7.26
C LYS A 127 -7.87 15.53 -8.23
N ILE A 128 -7.34 14.32 -8.33
CA ILE A 128 -6.32 13.96 -9.31
C ILE A 128 -6.98 13.99 -10.69
N PRO A 129 -6.44 14.74 -11.68
CA PRO A 129 -7.09 14.96 -12.97
C PRO A 129 -6.96 13.76 -13.93
N VAL A 130 -7.29 12.56 -13.46
CA VAL A 130 -7.27 11.29 -14.21
C VAL A 130 -8.43 10.39 -13.78
N GLY A 131 -8.83 9.46 -14.64
CA GLY A 131 -9.93 8.52 -14.35
C GLY A 131 -11.29 8.97 -14.87
N ARG A 132 -12.35 8.27 -14.46
CA ARG A 132 -13.73 8.56 -14.88
C ARG A 132 -14.49 9.23 -13.74
N ASP A 133 -15.07 10.40 -14.00
CA ASP A 133 -15.97 11.08 -13.08
C ASP A 133 -17.43 10.76 -13.41
N LEU A 134 -17.89 9.57 -13.00
CA LEU A 134 -19.26 9.07 -13.24
C LEU A 134 -19.99 8.68 -11.93
N GLY A 135 -19.43 9.07 -10.79
CA GLY A 135 -19.88 8.68 -9.46
C GLY A 135 -19.64 7.19 -9.11
N ARG A 136 -19.94 6.82 -7.87
CA ARG A 136 -19.81 5.44 -7.38
C ARG A 136 -20.89 4.54 -7.96
N ARG A 137 -20.49 3.49 -8.68
CA ARG A 137 -21.37 2.40 -9.17
C ARG A 137 -20.83 1.04 -8.73
N VAL A 138 -21.70 0.18 -8.22
CA VAL A 138 -21.38 -1.20 -7.81
C VAL A 138 -22.55 -2.07 -8.27
N SER A 139 -22.28 -3.10 -9.07
CA SER A 139 -23.28 -4.05 -9.58
C SER A 139 -22.88 -5.46 -9.20
N ASN A 140 -23.85 -6.28 -8.82
CA ASN A 140 -23.62 -7.72 -8.65
C ASN A 140 -23.99 -8.50 -9.91
N GLU A 141 -24.65 -7.84 -10.88
CA GLU A 141 -25.02 -8.43 -12.15
C GLU A 141 -23.92 -8.17 -13.19
N PRO A 142 -23.56 -9.19 -14.01
CA PRO A 142 -22.59 -9.03 -15.07
C PRO A 142 -23.14 -8.13 -16.18
N ASP A 143 -22.42 -7.06 -16.51
CA ASP A 143 -22.80 -6.14 -17.60
C ASP A 143 -22.50 -6.73 -18.99
N ALA A 144 -21.68 -7.79 -19.07
CA ALA A 144 -21.37 -8.55 -20.28
C ALA A 144 -20.96 -10.02 -19.93
N PRO A 145 -20.93 -10.94 -20.90
CA PRO A 145 -20.39 -12.28 -20.67
C PRO A 145 -18.96 -12.22 -20.12
N ASN A 146 -18.66 -13.04 -19.10
CA ASN A 146 -17.38 -13.09 -18.38
C ASN A 146 -16.99 -11.83 -17.56
N THR A 147 -17.89 -10.86 -17.33
CA THR A 147 -17.64 -9.76 -16.40
C THR A 147 -18.19 -10.07 -15.01
N PHE A 148 -17.38 -10.67 -14.14
CA PHE A 148 -17.80 -10.96 -12.76
C PHE A 148 -17.18 -9.95 -11.79
N GLN A 149 -18.02 -9.28 -11.02
CA GLN A 149 -17.54 -8.57 -9.84
C GLN A 149 -17.12 -9.61 -8.80
N ARG A 150 -15.90 -9.47 -8.27
CA ARG A 150 -15.38 -10.32 -7.18
C ARG A 150 -16.42 -10.41 -6.05
N GLY A 151 -16.79 -11.63 -5.66
CA GLY A 151 -17.66 -11.86 -4.51
C GLY A 151 -16.97 -11.49 -3.21
N SER A 152 -17.71 -11.27 -2.13
CA SER A 152 -17.14 -10.94 -0.80
C SER A 152 -16.13 -11.99 -0.28
N ASP A 153 -16.18 -13.20 -0.84
CA ASP A 153 -15.47 -14.38 -0.34
C ASP A 153 -14.32 -14.85 -1.26
N ASP A 154 -14.04 -14.14 -2.35
CA ASP A 154 -13.04 -14.52 -3.36
C ASP A 154 -11.60 -14.17 -2.91
N VAL A 155 -11.20 -14.58 -1.70
CA VAL A 155 -9.97 -14.11 -1.01
C VAL A 155 -8.68 -14.44 -1.77
N GLU A 156 -8.69 -15.45 -2.65
CA GLU A 156 -7.49 -15.96 -3.30
C GLU A 156 -7.65 -16.06 -4.83
N ARG A 157 -7.30 -14.99 -5.53
CA ARG A 157 -6.85 -15.09 -6.94
C ARG A 157 -5.50 -14.41 -7.05
N MET A 158 -4.47 -15.10 -6.57
CA MET A 158 -3.11 -14.87 -7.04
C MET A 158 -2.72 -16.10 -7.82
N ALA A 159 -2.46 -15.92 -9.11
CA ALA A 159 -1.76 -16.94 -9.88
C ALA A 159 -0.38 -17.09 -9.24
N ASP A 160 0.04 -18.32 -8.99
CA ASP A 160 1.44 -18.60 -8.70
C ASP A 160 2.32 -18.20 -9.91
N SER A 161 3.64 -18.24 -9.73
CA SER A 161 4.63 -17.93 -10.78
C SER A 161 4.54 -18.83 -12.02
N GLN A 162 3.60 -19.78 -12.06
CA GLN A 162 3.30 -20.68 -13.17
C GLN A 162 1.91 -20.44 -13.79
N GLY A 163 1.19 -19.39 -13.38
CA GLY A 163 -0.08 -19.01 -13.99
C GLY A 163 -1.26 -19.89 -13.59
N LYS A 164 -1.14 -20.71 -12.52
CA LYS A 164 -2.25 -21.59 -12.11
C LYS A 164 -3.22 -20.85 -11.20
N VAL A 165 -4.45 -20.66 -11.69
CA VAL A 165 -5.56 -20.13 -10.90
C VAL A 165 -6.03 -21.22 -9.94
N ILE A 166 -5.80 -21.06 -8.64
CA ILE A 166 -6.38 -21.93 -7.60
C ILE A 166 -7.79 -21.39 -7.33
N THR A 167 -8.81 -22.06 -7.85
CA THR A 167 -10.19 -21.84 -7.41
C THR A 167 -10.55 -22.88 -6.37
N ASN A 168 -11.08 -22.45 -5.22
CA ASN A 168 -11.72 -23.35 -4.27
C ASN A 168 -12.87 -24.10 -4.94
N ASN A 169 -12.64 -25.38 -5.25
CA ASN A 169 -13.68 -26.32 -5.64
C ASN A 169 -14.69 -26.44 -4.50
N LYS A 170 -15.83 -25.73 -4.61
CA LYS A 170 -17.06 -26.19 -3.97
C LYS A 170 -17.47 -27.47 -4.68
N ILE A 171 -17.02 -28.61 -4.16
CA ILE A 171 -17.69 -29.89 -4.37
C ILE A 171 -19.09 -29.72 -3.76
N LYS A 172 -20.07 -29.40 -4.60
CA LYS A 172 -21.46 -29.73 -4.30
C LYS A 172 -21.59 -31.23 -4.54
N GLU A 173 -21.59 -32.02 -3.47
CA GLU A 173 -22.13 -33.37 -3.53
C GLU A 173 -23.60 -33.24 -3.98
N LYS A 174 -23.93 -33.86 -5.11
CA LYS A 174 -25.32 -34.08 -5.52
C LYS A 174 -25.82 -35.28 -4.70
N SER A 175 -26.88 -35.03 -3.93
CA SER A 175 -27.80 -36.06 -3.42
C SER A 175 -28.42 -36.86 -4.55
#